data_AF-A0A846DRZ0-F1
#
_entry.id   AF-A0A846DRZ0-F1
#
_cell.length_a   1.000
_cell.length_b   1.000
_cell.length_c   1.000
_cell.angle_alpha   90.00
_cell.angle_beta   90.00
_cell.angle_gamma   90.00
#
_symmetry.space_group_name_H-M   'P 1'
#
loop_
_entity.id
_entity.type
_entity.pdbx_description
1 polymer ?
#
loop_
_entity_poly.entity_id
_entity_poly.type
_entity_poly.pdbx_seq_one_letter_code
_entity_poly.pdbx_strand_id
1 'polypeptide(L)' 'MDDYSTPVNLKSDVGADYCKLRDLLAAKKFKEADQERRRVMLIVALVDTKGYFNYKDIEQFPCTDLRTID' A
#
# COMPACT_ATOMS: atom_id res chain seq x y z
N MET A 1 11.80 20.90 -18.49
CA MET A 1 10.84 19.89 -18.98
C MET A 1 10.32 19.26 -17.72
N ASP A 2 9.31 19.93 -17.20
CA ASP A 2 9.11 20.00 -15.77
C ASP A 2 8.33 18.77 -15.36
N ASP A 3 8.98 17.96 -14.53
CA ASP A 3 8.43 16.82 -13.82
C ASP A 3 7.29 17.34 -12.94
N TYR A 4 6.13 17.57 -13.54
CA TYR A 4 4.88 17.73 -12.82
C TYR A 4 4.60 16.36 -12.21
N SER A 5 5.23 16.13 -11.05
CA SER A 5 4.84 15.15 -10.07
C SER A 5 3.38 15.44 -9.78
N THR A 6 2.50 14.79 -10.53
CA THR A 6 1.08 14.76 -10.22
C THR A 6 1.01 14.27 -8.78
N PRO A 7 0.38 15.01 -7.87
CA PRO A 7 0.23 14.53 -6.51
C PRO A 7 -0.52 13.21 -6.62
N VAL A 8 0.19 12.10 -6.39
CA VAL A 8 -0.42 10.77 -6.39
C VAL A 8 -1.48 10.85 -5.30
N ASN A 9 -2.75 10.80 -5.73
CA ASN A 9 -3.86 10.82 -4.81
C ASN A 9 -3.95 9.44 -4.17
N LEU A 10 -3.21 9.28 -3.07
CA LEU A 10 -3.13 8.05 -2.29
C LEU A 10 -4.43 7.89 -1.49
N LYS A 11 -5.41 7.22 -2.09
CA LYS A 11 -6.72 6.99 -1.47
C LYS A 11 -6.68 5.72 -0.62
N SER A 12 -7.45 5.74 0.47
CA SER A 12 -7.65 4.59 1.34
C SER A 12 -9.08 4.60 1.88
N ASP A 13 -9.76 3.46 1.85
CA ASP A 13 -11.07 3.29 2.50
C ASP A 13 -10.91 3.04 4.01
N VAL A 14 -9.72 2.61 4.44
CA VAL A 14 -9.40 2.28 5.84
C VAL A 14 -8.46 3.29 6.52
N GLY A 15 -8.04 4.33 5.80
CA GLY A 15 -7.12 5.36 6.31
C GLY A 15 -5.65 4.93 6.38
N ALA A 16 -5.23 3.94 5.59
CA ALA A 16 -3.84 3.52 5.48
C ALA A 16 -2.95 4.62 4.87
N ASP A 17 -1.73 4.75 5.41
CA ASP A 17 -0.72 5.69 4.90
C ASP A 17 0.21 5.01 3.90
N TYR A 18 0.14 5.46 2.65
CA TYR A 18 0.96 4.98 1.54
C TYR A 18 2.16 5.88 1.22
N CYS A 19 2.36 6.98 1.95
CA CYS A 19 3.40 7.96 1.63
C CYS A 19 4.79 7.33 1.64
N LYS A 20 5.06 6.47 2.63
CA LYS A 20 6.34 5.77 2.72
C LYS A 20 6.56 4.82 1.54
N LEU A 21 5.54 4.08 1.12
CA LEU A 21 5.63 3.20 -0.04
C LEU A 21 5.94 4.01 -1.32
N ARG A 22 5.20 5.11 -1.53
CA ARG A 22 5.44 6.05 -2.64
C ARG A 22 6.87 6.57 -2.64
N ASP A 23 7.38 7.02 -1.49
CA ASP A 23 8.71 7.63 -1.38
C ASP A 23 9.83 6.61 -1.65
N LEU A 24 9.66 5.36 -1.21
CA LEU A 24 10.60 4.27 -1.49
C LEU A 24 10.61 3.91 -2.99
N LEU A 25 9.44 3.88 -3.63
CA LEU A 25 9.32 3.66 -5.07
C LEU A 25 9.96 4.79 -5.88
N ALA A 26 9.68 6.05 -5.52
CA ALA A 26 10.28 7.23 -6.14
C ALA A 26 11.81 7.24 -6.00
N ALA A 27 12.33 6.79 -4.86
CA ALA A 27 13.77 6.64 -4.61
C ALA A 27 14.39 5.38 -5.23
N LYS A 28 13.62 4.57 -5.98
CA LYS A 28 14.03 3.28 -6.57
C LYS A 28 14.56 2.26 -5.55
N LYS A 29 14.12 2.35 -4.30
CA LYS A 29 14.46 1.43 -3.20
C LYS A 29 13.52 0.24 -3.20
N PHE A 30 13.59 -0.59 -4.25
CA PHE A 30 12.61 -1.66 -4.50
C PHE A 30 12.54 -2.70 -3.38
N LYS A 31 13.68 -3.04 -2.76
CA LYS A 31 13.73 -4.00 -1.66
C LYS A 31 12.95 -3.51 -0.44
N GLU A 32 13.12 -2.24 -0.09
CA GLU A 32 12.41 -1.59 1.01
C GLU A 32 10.94 -1.33 0.65
N ALA A 33 10.66 -0.98 -0.61
CA ALA A 33 9.29 -0.81 -1.10
C ALA A 33 8.50 -2.13 -1.02
N ASP A 34 9.10 -3.28 -1.34
CA ASP A 34 8.48 -4.59 -1.18
C ASP A 34 8.15 -4.93 0.28
N GLN A 35 9.02 -4.52 1.21
CA GLN A 35 8.78 -4.68 2.65
C GLN A 35 7.61 -3.80 3.10
N GLU A 36 7.59 -2.54 2.66
CA GLU A 36 6.51 -1.61 3.00
C GLU A 36 5.18 -2.04 2.36
N ARG A 37 5.18 -2.50 1.11
CA ARG A 37 4.00 -3.04 0.43
C ARG A 37 3.37 -4.19 1.22
N ARG A 38 4.18 -5.14 1.72
CA ARG A 38 3.70 -6.22 2.59
C ARG A 38 3.13 -5.70 3.90
N ARG A 39 3.82 -4.77 4.56
CA ARG A 39 3.36 -4.14 5.80
C ARG A 39 2.00 -3.46 5.60
N VAL A 40 1.84 -2.66 4.56
CA VAL A 40 0.59 -1.94 4.31
C VAL A 40 -0.54 -2.89 3.91
N MET A 41 -0.29 -3.95 3.12
CA MET A 41 -1.32 -4.97 2.86
C MET A 41 -1.82 -5.65 4.15
N LEU A 42 -0.93 -5.93 5.12
CA LEU A 42 -1.33 -6.52 6.41
C LEU A 42 -2.20 -5.55 7.23
N ILE A 43 -1.83 -4.26 7.27
CA ILE A 43 -2.60 -3.22 7.95
C ILE A 43 -3.99 -3.09 7.31
N VAL A 44 -4.06 -3.00 5.98
CA VAL A 44 -5.31 -2.81 5.24
C VAL A 44 -6.27 -3.99 5.44
N ALA A 45 -5.73 -5.21 5.45
CA ALA A 45 -6.53 -6.40 5.69
C ALA A 45 -6.90 -6.59 7.18
N LEU A 46 -6.46 -5.71 8.08
CA LEU A 46 -6.61 -5.82 9.55
C LEU A 46 -6.03 -7.13 10.12
N VAL A 47 -4.95 -7.62 9.50
CA VAL A 47 -4.30 -8.91 9.83
C VAL A 47 -3.01 -8.71 10.64
N ASP A 48 -2.94 -7.63 11.41
CA ASP A 48 -1.74 -7.18 12.13
C ASP A 48 -1.11 -8.26 13.04
N THR A 49 -1.88 -9.28 13.46
CA THR A 49 -1.39 -10.33 14.37
C THR A 49 -1.04 -11.66 13.72
N LYS A 50 -1.54 -11.98 12.51
CA LYS A 50 -1.31 -13.30 11.89
C LYS A 50 -0.14 -13.29 10.90
N GLY A 51 0.16 -12.15 10.27
CA GLY A 51 1.26 -12.05 9.30
C GLY A 51 1.06 -12.79 7.98
N TYR A 52 -0.13 -13.37 7.75
CA TYR A 52 -0.55 -14.01 6.51
C TYR A 52 -2.05 -13.79 6.29
N PHE A 53 -2.49 -13.76 5.03
CA PHE A 53 -3.90 -13.60 4.66
C PHE A 53 -4.61 -14.95 4.61
N ASN A 54 -5.86 -14.98 5.07
CA ASN A 54 -6.80 -16.04 4.74
C ASN A 54 -7.74 -15.59 3.60
N TYR A 55 -8.49 -16.51 3.01
CA TYR A 55 -9.40 -16.21 1.89
C TYR A 55 -10.39 -15.07 2.20
N LYS A 56 -10.93 -15.02 3.43
CA LYS A 56 -11.89 -13.97 3.83
C LYS A 56 -11.23 -12.60 3.94
N ASP A 57 -9.95 -12.54 4.33
CA ASP A 57 -9.21 -11.27 4.41
C ASP A 57 -8.99 -10.69 3.00
N ILE A 58 -8.77 -11.55 2.01
CA ILE A 58 -8.64 -11.17 0.59
C ILE A 58 -10.01 -10.75 0.03
N GLU A 59 -11.07 -11.49 0.34
CA GLU A 59 -12.44 -11.19 -0.11
C GLU A 59 -12.96 -9.85 0.42
N GLN A 60 -12.55 -9.47 1.64
CA GLN A 60 -12.92 -8.19 2.26
C GLN A 60 -11.90 -7.08 2.01
N PHE A 61 -10.85 -7.33 1.22
CA PHE A 61 -9.82 -6.33 0.96
C PHE A 61 -10.43 -5.14 0.20
N PRO A 62 -10.30 -3.90 0.70
CA PRO A 62 -10.91 -2.75 0.05
C PRO A 62 -10.31 -2.49 -1.34
N CYS A 63 -11.18 -2.36 -2.35
CA CYS A 63 -10.76 -2.15 -3.74
C CYS A 63 -9.98 -0.84 -3.94
N THR A 64 -10.32 0.21 -3.19
CA THR A 64 -9.62 1.50 -3.26
C THR A 64 -8.16 1.35 -2.82
N ASP A 65 -7.95 0.70 -1.67
CA ASP A 65 -6.64 0.41 -1.12
C ASP A 65 -5.81 -0.50 -2.04
N LEU A 66 -6.45 -1.52 -2.63
CA LEU A 66 -5.77 -2.39 -3.59
C LEU A 66 -5.30 -1.60 -4.83
N ARG A 67 -6.15 -0.70 -5.34
CA ARG A 67 -5.82 0.18 -6.47
C ARG A 67 -4.72 1.19 -6.13
N THR A 68 -4.62 1.63 -4.88
CA THR A 68 -3.53 2.53 -4.47
C THR A 68 -2.19 1.79 -4.34
N ILE A 69 -2.21 0.48 -4.10
CA ILE A 69 -1.01 -0.36 -3.98
C ILE A 69 -0.50 -0.88 -5.35
N ASP A 70 -1.39 -1.09 -6.31
CA ASP A 70 -1.08 -1.54 -7.69
C ASP A 70 -0.41 -0.45 -8.55
#